data_AF-A0A970U4W8-F1
#
_entry.id   AF-A0A970U4W8-F1
#
_cell.length_a   1.000
_cell.length_b   1.000
_cell.length_c   1.000
_cell.angle_alpha   90.00
_cell.angle_beta   90.00
_cell.angle_gamma   90.00
#
_symmetry.space_group_name_H-M   'P 1'
#
loop_
_entity.id
_entity.type
_entity.pdbx_description
1 polymer ?
#
loop_
_entity_poly.entity_id
_entity_poly.type
_entity_poly.pdbx_seq_one_letter_code
_entity_poly.pdbx_strand_id
1 'polypeptide(L)' 'MGKNRYLIKDVHERTGLARNTISNLYNDKATRIDFDTIAKLCDLFKCEVNELFLLNSEER' A
#
# COMPACT_ATOMS: atom_id res chain seq x y z
N MET A 1 4.43 -2.70 -7.25
CA MET A 1 3.17 -3.01 -7.97
C MET A 1 3.42 -3.35 -9.45
N GLY A 2 4.31 -4.32 -9.73
CA GLY A 2 4.75 -4.66 -11.10
C GLY A 2 4.18 -5.97 -11.66
N LYS A 3 3.36 -6.69 -10.89
CA LYS A 3 2.78 -7.99 -11.30
C LYS A 3 1.25 -7.96 -11.51
N ASN A 4 0.57 -6.95 -10.97
CA ASN A 4 -0.82 -6.61 -11.26
C ASN A 4 -0.92 -5.09 -11.37
N ARG A 5 -1.13 -4.58 -12.58
CA ARG A 5 -1.13 -3.13 -12.88
C ARG A 5 -2.48 -2.53 -12.49
N TYR A 6 -2.78 -2.53 -11.19
CA TYR A 6 -3.95 -1.83 -10.67
C TYR A 6 -3.75 -0.33 -10.81
N LEU A 7 -4.70 0.34 -11.44
CA LEU A 7 -4.73 1.79 -11.47
C LEU A 7 -5.04 2.31 -10.06
N ILE A 8 -4.57 3.51 -9.75
CA ILE A 8 -4.93 4.21 -8.50
C ILE A 8 -6.45 4.24 -8.30
N LYS A 9 -7.22 4.32 -9.41
CA LYS A 9 -8.68 4.26 -9.41
C LYS A 9 -9.20 2.89 -8.92
N ASP A 10 -8.70 1.78 -9.45
CA ASP A 10 -9.10 0.44 -9.01
C ASP A 10 -8.78 0.20 -7.53
N VAL A 11 -7.60 0.63 -7.08
CA VAL A 11 -7.22 0.53 -5.67
C VAL A 11 -8.18 1.37 -4.82
N HIS A 12 -8.49 2.61 -5.23
CA HIS A 12 -9.45 3.46 -4.54
C HIS A 12 -10.86 2.85 -4.47
N GLU A 13 -11.38 2.29 -5.56
CA GLU A 13 -12.71 1.68 -5.59
C GLU A 13 -12.77 0.40 -4.74
N ARG A 14 -11.70 -0.38 -4.68
CA ARG A 14 -11.67 -1.65 -3.91
C ARG A 14 -11.33 -1.47 -2.44
N THR A 15 -10.46 -0.52 -2.10
CA THR A 15 -9.99 -0.32 -0.72
C THR A 15 -10.68 0.86 -0.02
N GLY A 16 -11.31 1.76 -0.77
CA GLY A 16 -11.86 3.01 -0.25
C GLY A 16 -10.78 4.02 0.18
N LEU A 17 -9.50 3.76 -0.10
CA LEU A 17 -8.40 4.66 0.28
C LEU A 17 -8.40 5.92 -0.57
N ALA A 18 -8.07 7.07 0.01
CA ALA A 18 -7.97 8.31 -0.74
C ALA A 18 -6.94 8.19 -1.87
N ARG A 19 -7.27 8.72 -3.07
CA ARG A 19 -6.36 8.70 -4.23
C ARG A 19 -5.01 9.33 -3.92
N ASN A 20 -4.97 10.36 -3.06
CA ASN A 20 -3.72 10.97 -2.59
C ASN A 20 -2.87 9.99 -1.78
N THR A 21 -3.47 9.22 -0.87
CA THR A 21 -2.76 8.21 -0.08
C THR A 21 -2.18 7.13 -0.98
N ILE A 22 -2.98 6.61 -1.92
CA ILE A 22 -2.53 5.60 -2.88
C ILE A 22 -1.41 6.15 -3.77
N SER A 23 -1.54 7.39 -4.26
CA SER A 23 -0.50 8.06 -5.05
C SER A 23 0.79 8.22 -4.26
N ASN A 24 0.69 8.63 -2.99
CA ASN A 24 1.85 8.73 -2.10
C ASN A 24 2.51 7.36 -1.89
N LEU A 25 1.74 6.30 -1.64
CA LEU A 25 2.30 4.94 -1.56
C LEU A 25 2.97 4.52 -2.88
N TYR A 26 2.35 4.82 -4.01
CA TYR A 26 2.87 4.43 -5.33
C TYR A 26 4.18 5.15 -5.67
N ASN A 27 4.34 6.38 -5.18
CA ASN A 27 5.55 7.19 -5.35
C ASN A 27 6.53 7.07 -4.17
N ASP A 28 6.33 6.12 -3.25
CA ASP A 28 7.14 5.94 -2.04
C ASP A 28 7.23 7.20 -1.13
N LYS A 29 6.23 8.08 -1.23
CA LYS A 29 6.11 9.32 -0.44
C LYS A 29 5.22 9.15 0.80
N ALA A 30 4.72 7.94 1.05
CA ALA A 30 3.84 7.69 2.19
C ALA A 30 4.66 7.64 3.49
N THR A 31 4.61 8.72 4.26
CA THR A 31 5.32 8.82 5.55
C THR A 31 4.54 8.25 6.73
N ARG A 32 3.21 8.11 6.57
CA ARG A 32 2.31 7.60 7.60
C ARG A 32 1.22 6.78 6.93
N ILE A 33 0.99 5.58 7.44
CA ILE A 33 0.00 4.64 6.94
C ILE A 33 -0.73 4.07 8.15
N ASP A 34 -2.06 4.13 8.13
CA ASP A 34 -2.89 3.52 9.17
C ASP A 34 -3.00 2.00 9.01
N PHE A 35 -3.18 1.29 10.12
CA PHE A 35 -3.36 -0.16 10.11
C PHE A 35 -4.54 -0.62 9.23
N ASP A 36 -5.63 0.16 9.18
CA ASP A 36 -6.75 -0.10 8.27
C ASP A 36 -6.32 -0.06 6.79
N THR A 37 -5.45 0.88 6.44
CA THR A 37 -4.90 1.00 5.08
C THR A 37 -4.05 -0.21 4.72
N ILE A 38 -3.22 -0.66 5.65
CA ILE A 38 -2.41 -1.86 5.50
C ILE A 38 -3.29 -3.09 5.30
N ALA A 39 -4.29 -3.29 6.17
CA ALA A 39 -5.21 -4.43 6.10
C ALA A 39 -5.93 -4.50 4.75
N LYS A 40 -6.43 -3.36 4.25
CA LYS A 40 -7.09 -3.25 2.94
C LYS A 40 -6.16 -3.54 1.77
N LEU A 41 -4.91 -3.09 1.84
CA LEU A 41 -3.91 -3.39 0.82
C LEU A 41 -3.56 -4.88 0.84
N CYS A 42 -3.32 -5.46 2.02
CA CYS A 42 -3.05 -6.89 2.18
C CYS A 42 -4.21 -7.75 1.65
N ASP A 43 -5.47 -7.37 1.91
CA ASP A 43 -6.65 -8.06 1.35
C ASP A 43 -6.72 -7.95 -0.17
N LEU A 44 -6.52 -6.74 -0.71
CA LEU A 44 -6.53 -6.48 -2.16
C LEU A 44 -5.45 -7.27 -2.90
N PHE A 45 -4.22 -7.26 -2.37
CA PHE A 45 -3.06 -7.90 -2.98
C PHE A 45 -2.93 -9.38 -2.59
N LYS A 46 -3.78 -9.87 -1.68
CA LYS A 46 -3.73 -11.21 -1.08
C LYS A 46 -2.31 -11.57 -0.62
N CYS A 47 -1.68 -10.65 0.09
CA CYS A 47 -0.32 -10.80 0.59
C CYS A 47 -0.25 -10.45 2.07
N GLU A 48 0.78 -10.93 2.75
CA GLU A 48 1.03 -10.55 4.14
C GLU A 48 1.64 -9.16 4.24
N VAL A 49 1.53 -8.54 5.42
CA VAL A 49 2.10 -7.22 5.69
C VAL A 49 3.62 -7.21 5.49
N ASN A 50 4.28 -8.33 5.79
CA ASN A 50 5.72 -8.55 5.60
C ASN A 50 6.14 -8.57 4.13
N GLU A 51 5.24 -8.96 3.22
CA GLU A 51 5.50 -8.86 1.78
C GLU A 51 5.27 -7.45 1.24
N LEU A 52 4.46 -6.65 1.95
CA LEU A 52 4.14 -5.28 1.58
C LEU A 52 5.17 -4.28 2.12
N PHE A 53 5.67 -4.50 3.32
CA PHE A 53 6.62 -3.63 4.02
C PHE A 53 7.80 -4.43 4.54
N LEU A 54 9.00 -4.00 4.18
CA LEU A 54 10.24 -4.47 4.77
C LEU A 54 10.62 -3.52 5.89
N LEU A 55 10.71 -4.05 7.12
CA LEU A 55 11.36 -3.34 8.21
C LEU A 55 12.86 -3.37 7.94
N ASN A 56 13.40 -2.27 7.41
CA ASN A 56 14.84 -2.08 7.38
C ASN A 56 15.32 -1.85 8.81
N SER A 57 15.72 -2.92 9.50
CA SER A 57 16.40 -2.85 10.80
C SER A 57 17.86 -2.39 10.70
N GLU A 58 18.21 -1.62 9.67
CA GLU A 58 19.52 -0.98 9.51
C GLU A 58 19.35 0.54 9.67
N GLU A 59 19.19 0.98 10.91
CA GLU A 59 19.83 2.21 11.37
C GLU A 59 20.71 1.83 12.57
N ARG A 60 22.02 1.69 12.30
CA ARG A 60 23.07 1.63 13.30
C ARG A 60 23.76 2.97 13.39
#